data_AF-A0A3D3CXL8-F1
#
_entry.id   AF-A0A3D3CXL8-F1
#
_cell.length_a   1.000
_cell.length_b   1.000
_cell.length_c   1.000
_cell.angle_alpha   90.00
_cell.angle_beta   90.00
_cell.angle_gamma   90.00
#
_symmetry.space_group_name_H-M   'P 1'
#
loop_
_entity.id
_entity.type
_entity.pdbx_description
1 polymer ?
#
loop_
_entity_poly.entity_id
_entity_poly.type
_entity_poly.pdbx_seq_one_letter_code
_entity_poly.pdbx_strand_id
1 'polypeptide(L)'
;GGNSNWRGPVWMPMNAVIIRALLNFYMYYGDNFRIECPTGSGHLMNLFEVSKEIADRLTGIFTRNEEGRRPVYGGLDKFQNDPEWRDYILFHEYFHGDNGAGLGASHQTGWTGVVAKIIQLFGLLDAKKTLEAGKQSAFFPVTDKTKKQNETAKVSVAVSD
;
A
#
# COMPACT_ATOMS: atom_id res chain seq x y z
N GLY A 1 1.78 26.14 -11.04
CA GLY A 1 2.31 25.17 -12.02
C GLY A 1 3.27 24.25 -11.31
N GLY A 2 2.90 22.98 -11.12
CA GLY A 2 3.66 22.06 -10.26
C GLY A 2 3.24 20.60 -10.39
N ASN A 3 2.69 20.21 -11.54
CA ASN A 3 2.25 18.82 -11.80
C ASN A 3 2.55 18.43 -13.25
N SER A 4 3.74 18.82 -13.74
CA SER A 4 4.21 18.49 -15.08
C SER A 4 5.35 17.48 -14.98
N ASN A 5 5.11 16.28 -15.50
CA ASN A 5 6.10 15.21 -15.60
C ASN A 5 6.85 14.95 -14.27
N TRP A 6 8.12 15.32 -14.13
CA TRP A 6 8.90 15.09 -12.88
C TRP A 6 8.92 16.27 -11.90
N ARG A 7 8.08 17.29 -12.10
CA ARG A 7 8.06 18.51 -11.28
C ARG A 7 6.79 18.59 -10.44
N GLY A 8 6.70 17.71 -9.44
CA GLY A 8 5.67 17.71 -8.40
C GLY A 8 4.64 16.58 -8.37
N PRO A 9 4.29 15.87 -9.47
CA PRO A 9 3.29 14.82 -9.37
C PRO A 9 3.82 13.54 -8.72
N VAL A 10 2.90 12.70 -8.28
CA VAL A 10 3.13 11.40 -7.67
C VAL A 10 3.41 10.34 -8.74
N TRP A 11 4.57 9.69 -8.62
CA TRP A 11 4.97 8.57 -9.46
C TRP A 11 4.98 7.27 -8.64
N MET A 12 4.19 6.28 -9.06
CA MET A 12 4.08 4.98 -8.38
C MET A 12 5.42 4.26 -8.17
N PRO A 13 6.29 4.09 -9.18
CA PRO A 13 7.54 3.36 -8.99
C PRO A 13 8.49 4.05 -8.00
N MET A 14 8.55 5.39 -7.98
CA MET A 14 9.35 6.11 -6.98
C MET A 14 8.84 5.87 -5.57
N ASN A 15 7.52 5.93 -5.38
CA ASN A 15 6.91 5.68 -4.08
C ASN A 15 7.10 4.22 -3.62
N ALA A 16 7.06 3.25 -4.54
CA ALA A 16 7.33 1.86 -4.21
C ALA A 16 8.76 1.66 -3.67
N VAL A 17 9.75 2.34 -4.26
CA VAL A 17 11.14 2.31 -3.77
C VAL A 17 11.27 2.98 -2.40
N ILE A 18 10.59 4.11 -2.20
CA ILE A 18 10.57 4.82 -0.89
C ILE A 18 9.97 3.92 0.19
N ILE A 19 8.80 3.32 -0.05
CA ILE A 19 8.15 2.38 0.88
C ILE A 19 9.12 1.24 1.24
N ARG A 20 9.76 0.64 0.25
CA ARG A 20 10.73 -0.44 0.48
C ARG A 20 11.92 0.02 1.33
N ALA A 21 12.43 1.22 1.10
CA ALA A 21 13.53 1.78 1.89
C ALA A 21 13.11 2.02 3.34
N LEU A 22 11.92 2.59 3.57
CA LEU A 22 11.38 2.84 4.91
C LEU A 22 11.20 1.54 5.70
N LEU A 23 10.62 0.50 5.09
CA LEU A 23 10.49 -0.82 5.71
C LEU A 23 11.86 -1.44 6.03
N ASN A 24 12.85 -1.27 5.15
CA ASN A 24 14.21 -1.74 5.39
C ASN A 24 14.87 -1.04 6.59
N PHE A 25 14.70 0.28 6.70
CA PHE A 25 15.24 1.05 7.82
C PHE A 25 14.46 0.82 9.11
N TYR A 26 13.16 0.59 9.05
CA TYR A 26 12.35 0.19 10.20
C TYR A 26 12.89 -1.09 10.85
N MET A 27 13.25 -2.10 10.05
CA MET A 27 13.86 -3.34 10.57
C MET A 27 15.19 -3.11 11.30
N TYR A 28 15.86 -1.98 11.06
CA TYR A 28 17.11 -1.63 11.74
C TYR A 28 16.87 -0.73 12.97
N TYR A 29 16.02 0.28 12.86
CA TYR A 29 15.82 1.28 13.91
C TYR A 29 14.67 0.96 14.89
N GLY A 30 13.75 0.08 14.51
CA GLY A 30 12.58 -0.28 15.31
C GLY A 30 11.64 0.89 15.61
N ASP A 31 10.87 0.73 16.69
CA ASP A 31 9.80 1.67 17.08
C ASP A 31 10.31 2.98 17.69
N ASN A 32 11.56 3.02 18.13
CA ASN A 32 12.11 4.17 18.86
C ASN A 32 12.51 5.33 17.95
N PHE A 33 12.87 5.04 16.69
CA PHE A 33 13.19 6.10 15.73
C PHE A 33 11.91 6.62 15.11
N ARG A 34 11.56 7.86 15.48
CA ARG A 34 10.32 8.51 15.05
C ARG A 34 10.62 9.82 14.36
N ILE A 35 9.87 10.09 13.30
CA ILE A 35 9.94 11.33 12.53
C ILE A 35 8.56 11.93 12.40
N GLU A 36 8.50 13.22 12.17
CA GLU A 36 7.23 13.90 11.92
C GLU A 36 6.70 13.53 10.52
N CYS A 37 5.45 13.04 10.45
CA CYS A 37 4.79 12.73 9.19
C CYS A 37 3.27 12.95 9.30
N PRO A 38 2.68 13.79 8.44
CA PRO A 38 3.33 14.68 7.46
C PRO A 38 4.18 15.78 8.12
N THR A 39 5.14 16.35 7.38
CA THR A 39 5.94 17.48 7.86
C THR A 39 5.05 18.66 8.28
N GLY A 40 5.31 19.22 9.46
CA GLY A 40 4.54 20.32 10.06
C GLY A 40 3.22 19.90 10.74
N SER A 41 2.92 18.60 10.86
CA SER A 41 1.70 18.11 11.52
C SER A 41 1.81 17.94 13.04
N GLY A 42 3.03 17.90 13.59
CA GLY A 42 3.31 17.48 14.96
C GLY A 42 3.15 15.98 15.22
N HIS A 43 2.71 15.18 14.24
CA HIS A 43 2.48 13.76 14.41
C HIS A 43 3.77 12.95 14.20
N LEU A 44 4.29 12.36 15.29
CA LEU A 44 5.47 11.51 15.25
C LEU A 44 5.11 10.07 14.90
N MET A 45 5.72 9.53 13.86
CA MET A 45 5.53 8.17 13.35
C MET A 45 6.87 7.43 13.25
N ASN A 46 6.88 6.13 13.52
CA ASN A 46 8.02 5.27 13.19
C ASN A 46 8.05 5.01 11.67
N LEU A 47 9.15 4.41 11.17
CA LEU A 47 9.33 4.23 9.73
C LEU A 47 8.34 3.24 9.09
N PHE A 48 7.79 2.29 9.85
CA PHE A 48 6.72 1.42 9.36
C PHE A 48 5.43 2.22 9.18
N GLU A 49 5.05 3.01 10.18
CA GLU A 49 3.87 3.87 10.15
C GLU A 49 3.94 4.87 8.99
N VAL A 50 5.10 5.50 8.76
CA VAL A 50 5.31 6.39 7.61
C VAL A 50 5.16 5.64 6.28
N SER A 51 5.70 4.42 6.19
CA SER A 51 5.56 3.61 4.98
C SER A 51 4.09 3.25 4.69
N LYS A 52 3.32 2.98 5.75
CA LYS A 52 1.89 2.68 5.68
C LYS A 52 1.07 3.92 5.32
N GLU A 53 1.35 5.07 5.91
CA GLU A 53 0.72 6.35 5.58
C GLU A 53 0.87 6.69 4.09
N ILE A 54 2.07 6.48 3.52
CA ILE A 54 2.29 6.66 2.08
C ILE A 54 1.48 5.63 1.28
N ALA A 55 1.50 4.36 1.67
CA ALA A 55 0.75 3.30 1.00
C ALA A 55 -0.77 3.54 0.98
N ASP A 56 -1.33 4.01 2.09
CA ASP A 56 -2.75 4.33 2.24
C ASP A 56 -3.13 5.51 1.35
N ARG A 57 -2.29 6.55 1.25
CA ARG A 57 -2.49 7.67 0.31
C ARG A 57 -2.45 7.24 -1.15
N LEU A 58 -1.50 6.38 -1.53
CA LEU A 58 -1.40 5.86 -2.90
C LEU A 58 -2.59 4.98 -3.27
N THR A 59 -3.04 4.15 -2.32
CA THR A 59 -4.23 3.31 -2.49
C THR A 59 -5.48 4.18 -2.59
N GLY A 60 -5.56 5.23 -1.76
CA GLY A 60 -6.65 6.21 -1.71
C GLY A 60 -6.91 6.90 -3.05
N ILE A 61 -5.91 7.03 -3.91
CA ILE A 61 -6.07 7.57 -5.27
C ILE A 61 -7.13 6.78 -6.06
N PHE A 62 -7.20 5.47 -5.85
CA PHE A 62 -8.07 4.58 -6.60
C PHE A 62 -9.35 4.22 -5.86
N THR A 63 -9.51 4.56 -4.58
CA THR A 63 -10.72 4.25 -3.81
C THR A 63 -11.70 5.42 -3.82
N ARG A 64 -12.97 5.14 -3.48
CA ARG A 64 -13.97 6.20 -3.30
C ARG A 64 -13.77 6.83 -1.92
N ASN A 65 -13.79 8.15 -1.87
CA ASN A 65 -13.81 8.92 -0.63
C ASN A 65 -15.23 8.97 -0.02
N GLU A 66 -15.40 9.74 1.05
CA GLU A 66 -16.67 9.91 1.75
C GLU A 66 -17.79 10.50 0.86
N GLU A 67 -17.41 11.29 -0.16
CA GLU A 67 -18.32 11.85 -1.16
C GLU A 67 -18.62 10.87 -2.31
N GLY A 68 -18.09 9.64 -2.24
CA GLY A 68 -18.24 8.63 -3.29
C GLY A 68 -17.37 8.86 -4.54
N ARG A 69 -16.46 9.84 -4.53
CA ARG A 69 -15.59 10.20 -5.66
C ARG A 69 -14.23 9.52 -5.56
N ARG A 70 -13.63 9.16 -6.71
CA ARG A 70 -12.25 8.65 -6.77
C ARG A 70 -11.28 9.77 -7.19
N PRO A 71 -10.18 10.00 -6.46
CA PRO A 71 -9.18 11.00 -6.83
C PRO A 71 -8.61 10.81 -8.25
N VAL A 72 -8.38 9.56 -8.68
CA VAL A 72 -7.83 9.25 -10.02
C VAL A 72 -8.59 9.90 -11.18
N TYR A 73 -9.90 10.11 -11.04
CA TYR A 73 -10.69 10.75 -12.08
C TYR A 73 -10.77 12.28 -11.95
N GLY A 74 -10.33 12.86 -10.83
CA GLY A 74 -10.38 14.30 -10.57
C GLY A 74 -11.76 14.89 -10.91
N GLY A 75 -11.76 15.89 -11.78
CA GLY A 75 -12.97 16.58 -12.27
C GLY A 75 -13.71 15.91 -13.42
N LEU A 76 -13.34 14.69 -13.84
CA LEU A 76 -13.99 13.99 -14.95
C LEU A 76 -15.32 13.36 -14.49
N ASP A 77 -16.39 14.14 -14.50
CA ASP A 77 -17.69 13.73 -13.93
C ASP A 77 -18.27 12.44 -14.54
N LYS A 78 -18.02 12.18 -15.82
CA LYS A 78 -18.44 10.92 -16.46
C LYS A 78 -17.88 9.70 -15.72
N PHE A 79 -16.59 9.70 -15.40
CA PHE A 79 -15.97 8.59 -14.69
C PHE A 79 -16.24 8.61 -13.18
N GLN A 80 -16.78 9.70 -12.64
CA GLN A 80 -17.16 9.76 -11.22
C GLN A 80 -18.58 9.20 -11.00
N ASN A 81 -19.53 9.64 -11.82
CA ASN A 81 -20.95 9.50 -11.49
C ASN A 81 -21.70 8.53 -12.40
N ASP A 82 -21.26 8.31 -13.63
CA ASP A 82 -21.95 7.45 -14.59
C ASP A 82 -21.88 5.99 -14.11
N PRO A 83 -23.03 5.32 -13.87
CA PRO A 83 -23.08 3.93 -13.39
C PRO A 83 -22.34 2.95 -14.29
N GLU A 84 -22.27 3.23 -15.59
CA GLU A 84 -21.62 2.36 -16.57
C GLU A 84 -20.10 2.59 -16.61
N TRP A 85 -19.60 3.76 -16.19
CA TRP A 85 -18.18 4.09 -16.33
C TRP A 85 -17.39 4.15 -15.02
N ARG A 86 -18.08 4.40 -13.90
CA ARG A 86 -17.44 4.75 -12.61
C ARG A 86 -16.59 3.66 -11.95
N ASP A 87 -16.71 2.42 -12.42
CA ASP A 87 -15.99 1.27 -11.88
C ASP A 87 -14.90 0.74 -12.84
N TYR A 88 -14.71 1.37 -14.01
CA TYR A 88 -13.59 1.09 -14.92
C TYR A 88 -12.35 1.92 -14.56
N ILE A 89 -11.60 1.46 -13.57
CA ILE A 89 -10.43 2.16 -13.03
C ILE A 89 -9.31 2.24 -14.06
N LEU A 90 -8.87 3.48 -14.34
CA LEU A 90 -7.78 3.78 -15.25
C LEU A 90 -6.44 3.83 -14.52
N PHE A 91 -5.37 3.42 -15.22
CA PHE A 91 -4.01 3.41 -14.71
C PHE A 91 -3.21 4.48 -15.41
N HIS A 92 -3.03 5.61 -14.74
CA HIS A 92 -2.33 6.76 -15.30
C HIS A 92 -0.81 6.69 -15.13
N GLU A 93 -0.10 7.47 -15.93
CA GLU A 93 1.36 7.56 -15.92
C GLU A 93 1.89 8.11 -14.59
N TYR A 94 1.26 9.18 -14.12
CA TYR A 94 1.52 9.86 -12.85
C TYR A 94 0.25 10.55 -12.36
N PHE A 95 0.26 11.03 -11.11
CA PHE A 95 -0.92 11.61 -10.46
C PHE A 95 -0.63 13.01 -9.93
N HIS A 96 -1.58 13.91 -10.03
CA HIS A 96 -1.46 15.27 -9.53
C HIS A 96 -1.18 15.26 -8.01
N GLY A 97 -0.11 15.92 -7.57
CA GLY A 97 0.37 15.90 -6.19
C GLY A 97 -0.63 16.44 -5.16
N ASP A 98 -1.47 17.39 -5.56
CA ASP A 98 -2.41 18.03 -4.63
C ASP A 98 -3.75 17.28 -4.48
N ASN A 99 -4.19 16.55 -5.51
CA ASN A 99 -5.56 16.01 -5.55
C ASN A 99 -5.66 14.58 -6.09
N GLY A 100 -4.55 13.95 -6.48
CA GLY A 100 -4.52 12.57 -6.95
C GLY A 100 -5.09 12.32 -8.36
N ALA A 101 -5.46 13.37 -9.11
CA ALA A 101 -5.98 13.20 -10.48
C ALA A 101 -4.97 12.51 -11.39
N GLY A 102 -5.43 11.53 -12.16
CA GLY A 102 -4.61 10.82 -13.13
C GLY A 102 -4.18 11.73 -14.30
N LEU A 103 -2.89 11.71 -14.63
CA LEU A 103 -2.28 12.52 -15.68
C LEU A 103 -1.44 11.65 -16.63
N GLY A 104 -1.12 12.19 -17.80
CA GLY A 104 -0.40 11.45 -18.84
C GLY A 104 -1.23 10.31 -19.44
N ALA A 105 -0.54 9.29 -19.96
CA ALA A 105 -1.19 8.13 -20.59
C ALA A 105 -2.05 7.32 -19.59
N SER A 106 -3.28 6.95 -19.96
CA SER A 106 -4.29 6.33 -19.07
C SER A 106 -4.31 4.79 -19.04
N HIS A 107 -3.49 4.13 -19.84
CA HIS A 107 -3.38 2.66 -19.92
C HIS A 107 -1.98 2.17 -19.47
N GLN A 108 -1.40 2.84 -18.48
CA GLN A 108 -0.09 2.53 -17.90
C GLN A 108 -0.21 1.48 -16.79
N THR A 109 -0.79 0.32 -17.10
CA THR A 109 -0.85 -0.84 -16.18
C THR A 109 0.53 -1.46 -15.90
N GLY A 110 1.60 -0.90 -16.48
CA GLY A 110 2.98 -1.21 -16.14
C GLY A 110 3.31 -0.81 -14.70
N TRP A 111 4.02 0.31 -14.52
CA TRP A 111 4.51 0.67 -13.19
C TRP A 111 3.41 1.10 -12.22
N THR A 112 2.25 1.58 -12.69
CA THR A 112 1.13 1.95 -11.81
C THR A 112 0.46 0.71 -11.21
N GLY A 113 0.57 -0.45 -11.87
CA GLY A 113 0.10 -1.74 -11.35
C GLY A 113 0.72 -2.15 -10.01
N VAL A 114 1.85 -1.55 -9.62
CA VAL A 114 2.50 -1.79 -8.32
C VAL A 114 1.58 -1.50 -7.13
N VAL A 115 0.56 -0.65 -7.28
CA VAL A 115 -0.42 -0.37 -6.23
C VAL A 115 -1.08 -1.64 -5.70
N ALA A 116 -1.37 -2.63 -6.56
CA ALA A 116 -1.94 -3.91 -6.14
C ALA A 116 -1.00 -4.68 -5.19
N LYS A 117 0.32 -4.58 -5.42
CA LYS A 117 1.33 -5.17 -4.54
C LYS A 117 1.47 -4.40 -3.24
N ILE A 118 1.33 -3.08 -3.26
CA ILE A 118 1.30 -2.26 -2.03
C ILE A 118 0.11 -2.66 -1.15
N ILE A 119 -1.09 -2.78 -1.74
CA ILE A 119 -2.30 -3.24 -1.04
C ILE A 119 -2.08 -4.63 -0.44
N GLN A 120 -1.58 -5.57 -1.24
CA GLN A 120 -1.29 -6.93 -0.78
C GLN A 120 -0.28 -6.94 0.38
N LEU A 121 0.79 -6.14 0.26
CA LEU A 121 1.86 -6.08 1.25
C LEU A 121 1.32 -5.62 2.60
N PHE A 122 0.64 -4.46 2.66
CA PHE A 122 0.13 -3.92 3.91
C PHE A 122 -1.12 -4.65 4.45
N GLY A 123 -1.82 -5.42 3.62
CA GLY A 123 -2.85 -6.35 4.07
C GLY A 123 -2.30 -7.60 4.76
N LEU A 124 -1.02 -7.94 4.54
CA LEU A 124 -0.37 -9.14 5.10
C LEU A 124 0.71 -8.83 6.16
N LEU A 125 1.28 -7.62 6.14
CA LEU A 125 2.33 -7.22 7.08
C LEU A 125 1.77 -6.95 8.47
N ASP A 126 2.46 -7.48 9.46
CA ASP A 126 2.31 -7.12 10.87
C ASP A 126 3.63 -6.51 11.36
N ALA A 127 3.56 -5.30 11.93
CA ALA A 127 4.75 -4.52 12.30
C ALA A 127 5.62 -5.24 13.34
N LYS A 128 4.98 -5.91 14.31
CA LYS A 128 5.65 -6.62 15.39
C LYS A 128 6.32 -7.89 14.86
N LYS A 129 5.62 -8.69 14.07
CA LYS A 129 6.19 -9.87 13.40
C LYS A 129 7.35 -9.49 12.46
N THR A 130 7.26 -8.33 11.81
CA THR A 130 8.33 -7.84 10.92
C THR A 130 9.61 -7.53 11.69
N LEU A 131 9.50 -6.90 12.87
CA LEU A 131 10.66 -6.66 13.74
C LEU A 131 11.22 -7.95 14.33
N GLU A 132 10.35 -8.85 14.82
CA GLU A 132 10.76 -10.11 15.45
C GLU A 132 11.45 -11.07 14.46
N ALA A 133 10.98 -11.13 13.22
CA ALA A 133 11.51 -12.03 12.20
C ALA A 133 12.69 -11.43 11.40
N GLY A 134 12.94 -10.11 11.53
CA GLY A 134 13.92 -9.40 10.71
C GLY A 134 13.70 -9.57 9.20
N LYS A 135 14.77 -9.39 8.40
CA LYS A 135 14.74 -9.46 6.92
C LYS A 135 14.18 -10.78 6.35
N GLN A 136 14.06 -11.85 7.15
CA GLN A 136 13.57 -13.14 6.67
C GLN A 136 12.05 -13.19 6.48
N SER A 137 11.25 -12.34 7.14
CA SER A 137 9.78 -12.33 6.99
C SER A 137 9.29 -11.84 5.63
N ALA A 138 10.03 -10.95 4.96
CA ALA A 138 9.60 -10.33 3.70
C ALA A 138 9.64 -11.29 2.50
N PHE A 139 10.26 -12.46 2.62
CA PHE A 139 10.53 -13.38 1.50
C PHE A 139 9.87 -14.76 1.63
N PHE A 140 9.23 -15.08 2.75
CA PHE A 140 8.53 -16.35 2.93
C PHE A 140 7.06 -16.11 3.24
N PRO A 141 6.12 -16.73 2.50
CA PRO A 141 4.73 -16.73 2.93
C PRO A 141 4.67 -17.38 4.31
N VAL A 142 3.95 -16.72 5.23
CA VAL A 142 3.64 -17.27 6.55
C VAL A 142 3.02 -18.65 6.34
N THR A 143 3.81 -19.70 6.55
CA THR A 143 3.28 -21.04 6.58
C THR A 143 2.52 -21.18 7.88
N ASP A 144 1.22 -21.30 7.74
CA ASP A 144 0.28 -21.46 8.84
C ASP A 144 0.61 -22.74 9.62
N LYS A 145 1.39 -22.61 10.70
CA LYS A 145 1.77 -23.73 11.58
C LYS A 145 0.55 -24.35 12.27
N THR A 146 -0.60 -23.68 12.24
CA THR A 146 -1.85 -24.10 12.85
C THR A 146 -2.49 -25.32 12.16
N LYS A 147 -2.10 -25.65 10.91
CA LYS A 147 -2.60 -26.86 10.24
C LYS A 147 -1.89 -28.16 10.66
N LYS A 148 -0.62 -28.11 11.08
CA LYS A 148 0.16 -29.34 11.38
C LYS A 148 -0.15 -29.97 12.73
N GLN A 149 -0.71 -29.22 13.68
CA GLN A 149 -1.12 -29.77 14.99
C GLN A 149 -2.49 -30.47 14.94
N ASN A 150 -3.38 -30.06 14.03
CA ASN A 150 -4.70 -30.68 13.91
C ASN A 150 -4.71 -32.02 13.14
N GLU A 151 -3.68 -32.30 12.33
CA GLU A 151 -3.52 -33.62 11.70
C GLU A 151 -2.89 -34.65 12.66
N THR A 152 -1.93 -34.24 13.50
CA THR A 152 -1.32 -35.14 14.50
C THR A 152 -2.31 -35.52 15.61
N ALA A 153 -3.20 -34.61 16.02
CA ALA A 153 -4.27 -34.90 16.99
C ALA A 153 -5.37 -35.83 16.45
N LYS A 154 -5.66 -35.81 15.14
CA LYS A 154 -6.65 -36.72 14.53
C LYS A 154 -6.14 -38.15 14.40
N VAL A 155 -4.85 -38.36 14.19
CA VAL A 155 -4.27 -39.70 14.08
C VAL A 155 -4.20 -40.41 15.44
N SER A 156 -3.98 -39.68 16.54
CA SER A 156 -3.94 -40.28 17.88
C SER A 156 -5.30 -40.73 18.44
N VAL A 157 -6.41 -40.18 17.94
CA VAL A 157 -7.77 -40.58 18.37
C VAL A 157 -8.29 -41.79 17.57
N ALA A 158 -7.74 -42.06 16.38
CA ALA A 158 -8.17 -43.17 15.53
C ALA A 158 -7.51 -44.53 15.84
N VAL A 159 -6.65 -44.62 16.87
CA VAL A 159 -5.93 -45.85 17.24
C VAL A 159 -6.39 -46.40 18.61
N SER A 160 -7.47 -45.86 19.18
CA SER A 160 -7.98 -46.25 20.51
C SER A 160 -9.40 -46.83 20.52
N ASP A 161 -9.91 -47.30 19.37
CA ASP A 161 -11.13 -48.11 19.28
C ASP A 161 -10.85 -49.49 18.66
#